data_AF-A0A085FBC9-F1
#
_entry.id   AF-A0A085FBC9-F1
#
_cell.length_a   1.000
_cell.length_b   1.000
_cell.length_c   1.000
_cell.angle_alpha   90.00
_cell.angle_beta   90.00
_cell.angle_gamma   90.00
#
_symmetry.space_group_name_H-M   'P 1'
#
loop_
_entity.id
_entity.type
_entity.pdbx_description
1 polymer ?
#
loop_
_entity_poly.entity_id
_entity_poly.type
_entity_poly.pdbx_seq_one_letter_code
_entity_poly.pdbx_strand_id
1 'polypeptide(L)'
;MSHIDDPQIHARLRRAEGHLNKVVKMVAEGQDGLAIAQQMTAVISALEKAKQLIIIDHIDHHLADSDAPLPPEIKSRLAVFREITKYL
;
A
#
# COMPACT_ATOMS: atom_id res chain seq x y z
N MET A 1 -14.19 -9.70 10.27
CA MET A 1 -14.71 -8.45 9.65
C MET A 1 -13.69 -8.04 8.61
N SER A 2 -14.09 -7.67 7.40
CA SER A 2 -13.16 -7.41 6.29
C SER A 2 -12.10 -6.37 6.69
N HIS A 3 -10.82 -6.73 6.56
CA HIS A 3 -9.67 -5.92 6.98
C HIS A 3 -9.32 -4.78 6.02
N ILE A 4 -10.07 -4.69 4.92
CA ILE A 4 -10.02 -3.57 3.96
C ILE A 4 -10.42 -2.23 4.61
N ASP A 5 -11.04 -2.26 5.80
CA ASP A 5 -11.48 -1.07 6.52
C ASP A 5 -10.46 -0.50 7.53
N ASP A 6 -9.16 -0.80 7.37
CA ASP A 6 -8.12 -0.13 8.16
C ASP A 6 -8.08 1.38 7.86
N PRO A 7 -8.36 2.26 8.85
CA PRO A 7 -8.29 3.71 8.69
C PRO A 7 -6.95 4.21 8.14
N GLN A 8 -5.86 3.48 8.38
CA GLN A 8 -4.54 3.80 7.87
C GLN A 8 -4.39 3.57 6.36
N ILE A 9 -5.02 2.53 5.81
CA ILE A 9 -5.06 2.26 4.37
C ILE A 9 -5.88 3.36 3.69
N HIS A 10 -7.07 3.65 4.23
CA HIS A 10 -7.94 4.73 3.76
C HIS A 10 -7.23 6.10 3.75
N ALA A 11 -6.53 6.45 4.82
CA ALA A 11 -5.80 7.71 4.90
C ALA A 11 -4.67 7.81 3.86
N ARG A 12 -3.98 6.71 3.54
CA ARG A 12 -2.94 6.68 2.49
C ARG A 12 -3.53 6.82 1.09
N LEU A 13 -4.62 6.10 0.80
CA LEU A 13 -5.31 6.20 -0.48
C LEU A 13 -5.85 7.62 -0.71
N ARG A 14 -6.42 8.27 0.31
CA ARG A 14 -6.84 9.69 0.22
C ARG A 14 -5.69 10.65 -0.09
N ARG A 15 -4.47 10.38 0.39
CA ARG A 15 -3.30 11.19 0.01
C ARG A 15 -2.93 10.98 -1.46
N ALA A 16 -2.94 9.74 -1.94
CA ALA A 16 -2.69 9.44 -3.35
C ALA A 16 -3.73 10.11 -4.26
N GLU A 17 -5.00 10.07 -3.87
CA GLU A 17 -6.10 10.77 -4.55
C GLU A 17 -5.85 12.29 -4.61
N GLY A 18 -5.46 12.92 -3.50
CA GLY A 18 -5.12 14.34 -3.47
C GLY A 18 -3.97 14.70 -4.41
N HIS A 19 -2.90 13.90 -4.43
CA HIS A 19 -1.78 14.07 -5.37
C HIS A 19 -2.24 13.92 -6.83
N LEU A 20 -3.06 12.89 -7.12
CA LEU A 20 -3.56 12.65 -8.47
C LEU A 20 -4.46 13.80 -8.96
N ASN A 21 -5.33 14.32 -8.09
CA ASN A 21 -6.15 15.50 -8.40
C ASN A 21 -5.29 16.72 -8.77
N LYS A 22 -4.14 16.90 -8.10
CA LYS A 22 -3.20 17.96 -8.47
C LYS A 22 -2.59 17.72 -9.85
N VAL A 23 -2.14 16.50 -10.14
CA VAL A 23 -1.61 16.11 -11.46
C VAL A 23 -2.63 16.36 -12.57
N VAL A 24 -3.89 15.95 -12.38
CA VAL A 24 -4.98 16.17 -13.34
C VAL A 24 -5.19 17.67 -13.62
N LYS A 25 -5.16 18.52 -12.59
CA LYS A 25 -5.23 19.98 -12.77
C LYS A 25 -4.03 20.52 -13.56
N MET A 26 -2.82 20.07 -13.25
CA MET A 26 -1.62 20.51 -13.97
C MET A 26 -1.69 20.17 -15.46
N VAL A 27 -2.18 18.97 -15.80
CA VAL A 27 -2.42 18.57 -17.19
C VAL A 27 -3.48 19.46 -17.85
N ALA A 28 -4.61 19.71 -17.18
CA ALA A 28 -5.68 20.54 -17.70
C ALA A 28 -5.27 22.02 -17.91
N GLU A 29 -4.36 22.52 -17.08
CA GLU A 29 -3.78 23.86 -17.17
C GLU A 29 -2.64 23.96 -18.20
N GLY A 30 -2.25 22.85 -18.83
CA GLY A 30 -1.15 22.82 -19.81
C GLY A 30 0.21 23.11 -19.19
N GLN A 31 0.43 22.73 -17.93
CA GLN A 31 1.70 22.94 -17.25
C GLN A 31 2.84 22.12 -17.87
N ASP A 32 4.07 22.47 -17.52
CA ASP A 32 5.27 21.82 -18.00
C ASP A 32 5.28 20.30 -17.74
N GLY A 33 5.65 19.53 -18.77
CA GLY A 33 5.63 18.08 -18.75
C GLY A 33 6.61 17.47 -17.75
N LEU A 34 7.77 18.10 -17.53
CA LEU A 34 8.73 17.63 -16.52
C LEU A 34 8.17 17.84 -15.11
N ALA A 35 7.53 18.98 -14.84
CA ALA A 35 6.87 19.23 -13.57
C ALA A 35 5.73 18.22 -13.29
N ILE A 36 4.91 17.90 -14.31
CA ILE A 36 3.86 16.87 -14.21
C ILE A 36 4.48 15.50 -13.87
N ALA A 37 5.50 15.08 -14.61
CA ALA A 37 6.17 13.79 -14.40
C ALA A 37 6.75 13.68 -12.97
N GLN A 38 7.34 14.76 -12.45
CA GLN A 38 7.83 14.79 -11.07
C GLN A 38 6.71 14.63 -10.04
N GLN A 39 5.56 15.26 -10.25
CA GLN A 39 4.40 15.12 -9.35
C GLN A 39 3.79 13.72 -9.41
N MET A 40 3.81 13.06 -10.58
CA MET A 40 3.36 11.68 -10.71
C MET A 40 4.16 10.71 -9.81
N THR A 41 5.45 10.96 -9.58
CA THR A 41 6.27 10.15 -8.65
C THR A 41 5.71 10.14 -7.24
N ALA A 42 5.08 11.24 -6.79
CA ALA A 42 4.43 11.31 -5.48
C ALA A 42 3.14 10.49 -5.41
N VAL A 43 2.41 10.40 -6.53
CA VAL A 43 1.24 9.50 -6.65
C VAL A 43 1.69 8.05 -6.58
N ILE A 44 2.69 7.66 -7.40
CA ILE A 44 3.21 6.29 -7.46
C ILE A 44 3.73 5.85 -6.09
N SER A 45 4.58 6.68 -5.46
CA SER A 45 5.12 6.39 -4.13
C SER A 45 4.04 6.20 -3.06
N ALA A 46 2.93 6.94 -3.16
CA ALA A 46 1.81 6.81 -2.24
C ALA A 46 1.04 5.50 -2.46
N LEU A 47 0.84 5.11 -3.72
CA LEU A 47 0.19 3.85 -4.10
C LEU A 47 1.05 2.63 -3.71
N GLU A 48 2.36 2.68 -3.92
CA GLU A 48 3.29 1.61 -3.52
C GLU A 48 3.21 1.34 -2.01
N LYS A 49 3.25 2.40 -1.20
CA LYS A 49 3.13 2.28 0.27
C LYS A 49 1.76 1.75 0.70
N ALA A 50 0.68 2.14 0.01
CA ALA A 50 -0.65 1.62 0.31
C ALA A 50 -0.76 0.13 -0.05
N LYS A 51 -0.25 -0.27 -1.22
CA LYS A 51 -0.19 -1.66 -1.69
C LYS A 51 0.59 -2.54 -0.71
N GLN A 52 1.77 -2.11 -0.29
CA GLN A 52 2.60 -2.81 0.69
C GLN A 52 1.84 -3.07 2.00
N LEU A 53 1.14 -2.04 2.52
CA LEU A 53 0.35 -2.17 3.74
C LEU A 53 -0.80 -3.16 3.58
N ILE A 54 -1.54 -3.10 2.47
CA ILE A 54 -2.62 -4.05 2.16
C ILE A 54 -2.09 -5.49 2.12
N ILE A 55 -0.95 -5.72 1.47
CA ILE A 55 -0.36 -7.06 1.36
C ILE A 55 0.00 -7.60 2.75
N ILE A 56 0.65 -6.79 3.58
CA ILE A 56 1.05 -7.18 4.94
C ILE A 56 -0.19 -7.48 5.79
N ASP A 57 -1.18 -6.59 5.78
CA ASP A 57 -2.42 -6.77 6.55
C ASP A 57 -3.19 -8.03 6.12
N HIS A 58 -3.25 -8.29 4.81
CA HIS A 58 -3.89 -9.48 4.26
C HIS A 58 -3.19 -10.77 4.69
N ILE A 59 -1.85 -10.80 4.67
CA ILE A 59 -1.07 -11.93 5.16
C ILE A 59 -1.33 -12.13 6.67
N ASP A 60 -1.28 -11.06 7.45
CA ASP A 60 -1.43 -11.13 8.90
C ASP A 60 -2.77 -11.71 9.31
N HIS A 61 -3.85 -11.33 8.62
CA HIS A 61 -5.17 -11.87 8.86
C HIS A 61 -5.31 -13.33 8.46
N HIS A 62 -4.84 -13.71 7.27
CA HIS A 62 -4.90 -15.12 6.86
C HIS A 62 -4.08 -16.05 7.76
N LEU A 63 -3.05 -15.53 8.42
CA LEU A 63 -2.28 -16.28 9.40
C LEU A 63 -2.94 -16.32 10.79
N ALA A 64 -3.59 -15.22 11.20
CA ALA A 64 -4.28 -15.12 12.48
C ALA A 64 -5.61 -15.91 12.52
N ASP A 65 -6.31 -16.02 11.39
CA ASP A 65 -7.58 -16.75 11.27
C ASP A 65 -7.42 -18.28 11.15
N SER A 66 -6.19 -18.81 11.29
CA SER A 66 -5.99 -20.25 11.35
C SER A 66 -6.31 -20.78 12.76
N ASP A 67 -7.48 -21.42 12.90
CA ASP A 67 -7.94 -22.05 14.16
C ASP A 67 -7.00 -23.17 14.68
N ALA A 68 -6.02 -23.59 13.87
CA ALA A 68 -5.01 -24.58 14.23
C ALA A 68 -3.66 -23.91 14.55
N PRO A 69 -2.99 -24.26 15.67
CA PRO A 69 -1.65 -23.78 15.95
C PRO A 69 -0.67 -24.17 14.82
N LEU A 70 -0.16 -23.17 14.10
CA LEU A 70 0.87 -23.39 13.09
C LEU A 70 2.15 -23.96 13.73
N PRO A 71 2.80 -24.97 13.12
CA PRO A 71 4.11 -25.46 13.55
C PRO A 71 5.13 -24.31 13.66
N PRO A 72 6.04 -24.34 14.65
CA PRO A 72 7.02 -23.25 14.87
C PRO A 72 7.85 -22.91 13.64
N GLU A 73 8.22 -23.91 12.83
CA GLU A 73 8.98 -23.72 11.59
C GLU A 73 8.20 -22.90 10.54
N ILE A 74 6.90 -23.16 10.39
CA ILE A 74 6.04 -22.42 9.46
C ILE A 74 5.86 -20.97 9.93
N LYS A 75 5.66 -20.75 11.23
CA LYS A 75 5.63 -19.39 11.81
C LYS A 75 6.90 -18.59 11.48
N SER A 76 8.08 -19.21 11.62
CA SER A 76 9.36 -18.57 11.31
C SER A 76 9.48 -18.22 9.82
N ARG A 77 9.07 -19.11 8.91
CA ARG A 77 9.11 -18.84 7.46
C ARG A 77 8.16 -17.72 7.06
N LEU A 78 6.98 -17.64 7.68
CA LEU A 78 6.00 -16.58 7.44
C LEU A 78 6.48 -15.22 7.96
N ALA A 79 7.18 -15.19 9.09
CA ALA A 79 7.81 -13.97 9.58
C ALA A 79 8.85 -13.42 8.59
N VAL A 80 9.67 -14.30 8.00
CA VAL A 80 10.63 -13.91 6.94
C VAL A 80 9.88 -13.41 5.69
N PHE A 81 8.81 -14.09 5.28
CA PHE A 81 8.00 -13.66 4.14
C PHE A 81 7.41 -12.27 4.35
N ARG A 82 6.86 -11.99 5.54
CA ARG A 82 6.36 -10.65 5.93
C ARG A 82 7.45 -9.59 5.79
N GLU A 83 8.67 -9.86 6.25
CA GLU A 83 9.78 -8.92 6.08
C GLU A 83 10.11 -8.68 4.60
N ILE A 84 10.12 -9.71 3.76
CA ILE A 84 10.36 -9.57 2.31
C ILE A 84 9.27 -8.71 1.65
N THR A 85 8.00 -8.87 2.06
CA THR A 85 6.90 -8.05 1.50
C THR A 85 7.06 -6.56 1.76
N LYS A 86 7.92 -6.15 2.71
CA LYS A 86 8.21 -4.74 2.93
C LYS A 86 9.04 -4.08 1.82
N TYR A 87 9.56 -4.87 0.89
CA TYR A 87 10.40 -4.41 -0.20
C TYR A 87 9.74 -4.57 -1.58
N LEU A 88 8.43 -4.86 -1.62
CA LEU A 88 7.59 -4.94 -2.84
C LEU A 88 7.03 -3.58 -3.26
#